data_AF-A0A0Q3PJU9-F1
#
_entry.id   AF-A0A0Q3PJU9-F1
#
_cell.length_a   1.000
_cell.length_b   1.000
_cell.length_c   1.000
_cell.angle_alpha   90.00
_cell.angle_beta   90.00
_cell.angle_gamma   90.00
#
_symmetry.space_group_name_H-M   'P 1'
#
loop_
_entity.id
_entity.type
_entity.pdbx_description
1 polymer ?
#
loop_
_entity_poly.entity_id
_entity_poly.type
_entity_poly.pdbx_seq_one_letter_code
_entity_poly.pdbx_strand_id
1 'polypeptide(L)'
;MEVEMARKRGNSIRFFYRRGVLNASWYAPALKRVRNISLRTSDPTAAYAMLQVKKVELGIRDEMAREFEKPLPPMRPEGPLSVRQALVDYYQEHVLGSGKVADKVRQEQGITHLKAFFWNALLRDVDIPACRAYREARRSGRIGGYSRYSAQRRRGCDATIRRELVILRAAANHALRWKRISPNEMPTFELPSGAKRHVEQAFFTMYQVATLIFEASDSFTRDMTLLCYYLGARYKAVFDLLESQVHLDRNVPFIELSKPGELATKKIKPKVPIFPQIREVVARRMAAAQANGGRLFGEKRDFYAALKKLCGHLGFSPSNPHAFRHSRATHLLMAGVSPYKVAGLLGDTVSTIERVYGHHSPDFFPGEDYEPARFPKN
;
A
#
# COMPACT_ATOMS: atom_id res chain seq x y z
N MET A 1 30.14 -0.33 -19.01
CA MET A 1 31.01 -0.24 -17.81
C MET A 1 31.27 -1.60 -17.13
N GLU A 2 30.30 -2.33 -16.57
CA GLU A 2 30.57 -3.64 -15.91
C GLU A 2 31.03 -4.74 -16.87
N VAL A 3 30.46 -4.81 -18.08
CA VAL A 3 30.85 -5.79 -19.13
C VAL A 3 32.27 -5.53 -19.67
N GLU A 4 32.67 -4.27 -19.67
CA GLU A 4 33.95 -3.81 -20.21
C GLU A 4 35.08 -3.93 -19.19
N MET A 5 34.78 -3.74 -17.90
CA MET A 5 35.68 -4.09 -16.79
C MET A 5 35.85 -5.61 -16.64
N ALA A 6 34.80 -6.41 -16.89
CA ALA A 6 34.90 -7.87 -16.85
C ALA A 6 35.75 -8.45 -17.99
N ARG A 7 35.72 -7.81 -19.17
CA ARG A 7 36.57 -8.18 -20.33
C ARG A 7 38.07 -8.00 -20.07
N LYS A 8 38.46 -7.02 -19.24
CA LYS A 8 39.87 -6.78 -18.86
C LYS A 8 40.41 -7.71 -17.76
N ARG A 9 39.55 -8.51 -17.10
CA ARG A 9 39.93 -9.46 -16.02
C ARG A 9 39.56 -10.91 -16.37
N GLY A 10 39.99 -11.38 -17.54
CA GLY A 10 39.51 -12.62 -18.18
C GLY A 10 39.53 -13.91 -17.35
N ASN A 11 40.17 -13.94 -16.17
CA ASN A 11 40.32 -15.11 -15.32
C ASN A 11 39.95 -14.90 -13.82
N SER A 12 39.20 -13.86 -13.42
CA SER A 12 38.86 -13.64 -12.00
C SER A 12 37.41 -14.02 -11.64
N ILE A 13 37.19 -14.60 -10.45
CA ILE A 13 35.86 -14.84 -9.88
C ILE A 13 35.53 -13.74 -8.88
N ARG A 14 34.34 -13.16 -9.00
CA ARG A 14 33.86 -12.08 -8.11
C ARG A 14 32.80 -12.60 -7.16
N PHE A 15 33.04 -12.44 -5.86
CA PHE A 15 32.05 -12.69 -4.81
C PHE A 15 31.22 -11.45 -4.49
N PHE A 16 29.97 -11.67 -4.12
CA PHE A 16 29.10 -10.62 -3.61
C PHE A 16 27.93 -11.22 -2.85
N TYR A 17 27.40 -10.50 -1.86
CA TYR A 17 26.19 -10.90 -1.16
C TYR A 17 24.94 -10.43 -1.90
N ARG A 18 23.93 -11.32 -1.99
CA ARG A 18 22.59 -11.01 -2.50
C ARG A 18 21.57 -11.64 -1.56
N ARG A 19 20.74 -10.81 -0.91
CA ARG A 19 19.76 -11.26 0.11
C ARG A 19 20.41 -12.02 1.27
N GLY A 20 21.58 -11.57 1.75
CA GLY A 20 22.33 -12.23 2.82
C GLY A 20 23.03 -13.53 2.42
N VAL A 21 22.85 -14.00 1.19
CA VAL A 21 23.48 -15.22 0.67
C VAL A 21 24.66 -14.85 -0.22
N LEU A 22 25.79 -15.55 -0.07
CA LEU A 22 26.97 -15.35 -0.90
C LEU A 22 26.70 -15.86 -2.32
N ASN A 23 27.10 -15.08 -3.33
CA ASN A 23 26.99 -15.42 -4.74
C ASN A 23 28.37 -15.28 -5.39
N ALA A 24 28.61 -16.10 -6.42
CA ALA A 24 29.81 -16.02 -7.24
C ALA A 24 29.44 -15.62 -8.68
N SER A 25 30.23 -14.73 -9.28
CA SER A 25 30.14 -14.31 -10.67
C SER A 25 31.44 -14.58 -11.41
N TRP A 26 31.36 -15.17 -12.60
CA TRP A 26 32.54 -15.43 -13.43
C TRP A 26 32.20 -15.33 -14.91
N TYR A 27 33.21 -15.04 -15.73
CA TYR A 27 33.08 -15.15 -17.18
C TYR A 27 33.23 -16.62 -17.58
N ALA A 28 32.24 -17.18 -18.28
CA ALA A 28 32.27 -18.54 -18.80
C ALA A 28 32.70 -18.52 -20.28
N PRO A 29 33.95 -18.87 -20.63
CA PRO A 29 34.47 -18.72 -21.98
C PRO A 29 33.70 -19.53 -23.03
N ALA A 30 33.31 -20.77 -22.67
CA ALA A 30 32.51 -21.66 -23.52
C ALA A 30 31.15 -21.07 -23.92
N LEU A 31 30.59 -20.18 -23.10
CA LEU A 31 29.27 -19.58 -23.33
C LEU A 31 29.35 -18.09 -23.74
N LYS A 32 30.56 -17.53 -23.84
CA LYS A 32 30.83 -16.10 -24.12
C LYS A 32 29.99 -15.13 -23.26
N ARG A 33 29.68 -15.49 -22.01
CA ARG A 33 28.83 -14.68 -21.11
C ARG A 33 29.24 -14.79 -19.64
N VAL A 34 28.83 -13.81 -18.85
CA VAL A 34 28.96 -13.85 -17.39
C VAL A 34 27.89 -14.77 -16.80
N ARG A 35 28.30 -15.66 -15.90
CA ARG A 35 27.44 -16.56 -15.12
C ARG A 35 27.47 -16.15 -13.66
N ASN A 36 26.33 -16.34 -12.99
CA ASN A 36 26.19 -16.11 -11.55
C ASN A 36 25.57 -17.36 -10.91
N ILE A 37 26.04 -17.73 -9.73
CA ILE A 37 25.45 -18.80 -8.92
C ILE A 37 25.26 -18.34 -7.47
N SER A 38 24.14 -18.75 -6.86
CA SER A 38 23.92 -18.61 -5.43
C SER A 38 24.57 -19.77 -4.70
N LEU A 39 25.35 -19.43 -3.66
CA LEU A 39 26.06 -20.40 -2.83
C LEU A 39 25.22 -20.88 -1.66
N ARG A 40 23.96 -20.43 -1.58
CA ARG A 40 22.93 -20.86 -0.62
C ARG A 40 23.31 -20.72 0.87
N THR A 41 24.45 -20.14 1.17
CA THR A 41 24.92 -19.86 2.53
C THR A 41 25.49 -18.45 2.64
N SER A 42 25.47 -17.89 3.84
CA SER A 42 26.16 -16.66 4.22
C SER A 42 27.57 -16.93 4.77
N ASP A 43 27.85 -18.18 5.15
CA ASP A 43 29.11 -18.63 5.76
C ASP A 43 30.21 -18.79 4.69
N PRO A 44 31.34 -18.06 4.82
CA PRO A 44 32.50 -18.17 3.95
C PRO A 44 33.00 -19.59 3.69
N THR A 45 33.10 -20.39 4.76
CA THR A 45 33.72 -21.72 4.73
C THR A 45 32.82 -22.72 4.00
N ALA A 46 31.53 -22.74 4.35
CA ALA A 46 30.54 -23.57 3.65
C ALA A 46 30.38 -23.16 2.18
N ALA A 47 30.44 -21.85 1.88
CA ALA A 47 30.36 -21.37 0.50
C ALA A 47 31.54 -21.87 -0.34
N TYR A 48 32.75 -21.82 0.22
CA TYR A 48 33.97 -22.33 -0.42
C TYR A 48 33.85 -23.82 -0.75
N ALA A 49 33.40 -24.64 0.21
CA ALA A 49 33.21 -26.08 0.02
C ALA A 49 32.21 -26.38 -1.12
N MET A 50 31.07 -25.67 -1.18
CA MET A 50 30.07 -25.88 -2.23
C MET A 50 30.60 -25.56 -3.64
N LEU A 51 31.49 -24.59 -3.76
CA LEU A 51 32.09 -24.22 -5.04
C LEU A 51 33.17 -25.19 -5.48
N GLN A 52 34.00 -25.69 -4.56
CA GLN A 52 34.99 -26.72 -4.88
C GLN A 52 34.33 -27.98 -5.42
N VAL A 53 33.19 -28.39 -4.85
CA VAL A 53 32.39 -29.51 -5.36
C VAL A 53 31.82 -29.23 -6.75
N LYS A 54 31.37 -27.99 -7.01
CA LYS A 54 30.71 -27.62 -8.26
C LYS A 54 31.66 -27.11 -9.35
N LYS A 55 32.97 -26.99 -9.09
CA LYS A 55 33.90 -26.33 -10.04
C LYS A 55 33.96 -27.03 -11.39
N VAL A 56 33.96 -28.36 -11.39
CA VAL A 56 33.99 -29.19 -12.61
C VAL A 56 32.67 -29.05 -13.38
N GLU A 57 31.53 -29.14 -12.68
CA GLU A 57 30.18 -28.94 -13.24
C GLU A 57 30.03 -27.55 -13.90
N LEU A 58 30.65 -26.53 -13.30
CA LEU A 58 30.53 -25.13 -13.70
C LEU A 58 31.61 -24.66 -14.69
N GLY A 59 32.54 -25.54 -15.06
CA GLY A 59 33.66 -25.23 -15.97
C GLY A 59 34.61 -24.15 -15.42
N ILE A 60 34.79 -24.11 -14.10
CA ILE A 60 35.69 -23.17 -13.41
C ILE A 60 37.10 -23.78 -13.39
N ARG A 61 38.10 -23.06 -13.92
CA ARG A 61 39.51 -23.47 -13.93
C ARG A 61 40.15 -23.38 -12.53
N ASP A 62 41.14 -24.22 -12.22
CA ASP A 62 41.78 -24.25 -10.89
C ASP A 62 42.47 -22.93 -10.52
N GLU A 63 43.06 -22.22 -11.49
CA GLU A 63 43.62 -20.88 -11.28
C GLU A 63 42.56 -19.87 -10.81
N MET A 64 41.34 -19.99 -11.32
CA MET A 64 40.20 -19.16 -10.92
C MET A 64 39.67 -19.57 -9.53
N ALA A 65 39.85 -20.84 -9.15
CA ALA A 65 39.51 -21.35 -7.83
C ALA A 65 40.47 -20.83 -6.74
N ARG A 66 41.74 -20.57 -7.06
CA ARG A 66 42.70 -19.95 -6.13
C ARG A 66 42.35 -18.51 -5.78
N GLU A 67 41.62 -17.79 -6.63
CA GLU A 67 41.08 -16.46 -6.28
C GLU A 67 40.08 -16.51 -5.10
N PHE A 68 39.54 -17.69 -4.75
CA PHE A 68 38.64 -17.87 -3.60
C PHE A 68 39.38 -17.96 -2.26
N GLU A 69 40.69 -18.21 -2.27
CA GLU A 69 41.51 -18.20 -1.06
C GLU A 69 41.77 -16.77 -0.56
N LYS A 70 41.44 -15.76 -1.38
CA LYS A 70 41.45 -14.36 -0.98
C LYS A 70 40.31 -14.08 0.01
N PRO A 71 40.51 -13.15 0.97
CA PRO A 71 39.45 -12.77 1.90
C PRO A 71 38.17 -12.43 1.16
N LEU A 72 37.06 -13.07 1.55
CA LEU A 72 35.77 -12.76 0.97
C LEU A 72 35.43 -11.28 1.22
N PRO A 73 34.74 -10.62 0.28
CA PRO A 73 34.27 -9.27 0.52
C PRO A 73 33.40 -9.30 1.78
N PRO A 74 33.58 -8.35 2.70
CA PRO A 74 32.79 -8.34 3.91
C PRO A 74 31.31 -8.28 3.54
N MET A 75 30.47 -8.93 4.37
CA MET A 75 29.02 -9.00 4.13
C MET A 75 28.37 -7.63 3.97
N ARG A 76 29.06 -6.60 4.48
CA ARG A 76 28.87 -5.21 4.11
C ARG A 76 30.20 -4.65 3.59
N PRO A 77 30.17 -3.82 2.53
CA PRO A 77 31.37 -3.11 2.11
C PRO A 77 31.90 -2.26 3.28
N GLU A 78 33.23 -2.26 3.48
CA GLU A 78 33.87 -1.35 4.41
C GLU A 78 33.65 0.10 3.97
N GLY A 79 33.32 0.98 4.92
CA GLY A 79 33.06 2.39 4.67
C GLY A 79 31.64 2.85 5.01
N PRO A 80 31.33 4.13 4.74
CA PRO A 80 30.08 4.76 5.15
C PRO A 80 28.87 4.09 4.49
N LEU A 81 27.79 3.92 5.27
CA LEU A 81 26.58 3.24 4.82
C LEU A 81 25.92 3.99 3.66
N SER A 82 25.75 3.34 2.51
CA SER A 82 25.01 3.92 1.38
C SER A 82 23.49 3.87 1.59
N VAL A 83 22.76 4.80 0.96
CA VAL A 83 21.28 4.78 0.94
C VAL A 83 20.76 3.46 0.39
N ARG A 84 21.38 2.95 -0.68
CA ARG A 84 21.00 1.67 -1.28
C ARG A 84 21.09 0.53 -0.28
N GLN A 85 22.19 0.42 0.47
CA GLN A 85 22.38 -0.65 1.43
C GLN A 85 21.40 -0.51 2.60
N ALA A 86 21.22 0.71 3.14
CA ALA A 86 20.27 0.97 4.21
C ALA A 86 18.84 0.54 3.85
N LEU A 87 18.39 0.84 2.63
CA LEU A 87 17.06 0.44 2.14
C LEU A 87 16.94 -1.08 1.93
N VAL A 88 18.01 -1.76 1.50
CA VAL A 88 18.03 -3.22 1.35
C VAL A 88 17.93 -3.89 2.73
N ASP A 89 18.75 -3.46 3.69
CA ASP A 89 18.75 -4.00 5.05
C ASP A 89 17.39 -3.79 5.72
N TYR A 90 16.84 -2.58 5.63
CA TYR A 90 15.48 -2.27 6.12
C TYR A 90 14.41 -3.17 5.47
N TYR A 91 14.49 -3.39 4.16
CA TYR A 91 13.50 -4.22 3.48
C TYR A 91 13.57 -5.69 3.94
N GLN A 92 14.76 -6.26 4.04
CA GLN A 92 14.92 -7.66 4.42
C GLN A 92 14.54 -7.88 5.90
N GLU A 93 15.12 -7.08 6.79
CA GLU A 93 15.03 -7.31 8.23
C GLU A 93 13.70 -6.83 8.80
N HIS A 94 13.20 -5.68 8.32
CA HIS A 94 11.95 -5.11 8.82
C HIS A 94 10.76 -5.47 7.94
N VAL A 95 10.78 -5.15 6.64
CA VAL A 95 9.59 -5.31 5.78
C VAL A 95 9.23 -6.77 5.55
N LEU A 96 10.21 -7.62 5.29
CA LEU A 96 10.01 -9.06 5.12
C LEU A 96 10.10 -9.81 6.45
N GLY A 97 11.13 -9.53 7.26
CA GLY A 97 11.48 -10.30 8.46
C GLY A 97 10.59 -10.06 9.68
N SER A 98 9.97 -8.88 9.85
CA SER A 98 9.24 -8.59 11.10
C SER A 98 7.81 -9.12 11.17
N GLY A 99 7.19 -9.47 10.03
CA GLY A 99 5.76 -9.79 9.94
C GLY A 99 4.80 -8.63 10.21
N LYS A 100 5.29 -7.45 10.63
CA LYS A 100 4.46 -6.30 11.06
C LYS A 100 3.99 -5.41 9.91
N VAL A 101 4.61 -5.52 8.73
CA VAL A 101 4.32 -4.63 7.61
C VAL A 101 3.18 -5.18 6.76
N ALA A 102 2.04 -4.48 6.79
CA ALA A 102 0.82 -4.89 6.10
C ALA A 102 0.90 -4.80 4.55
N ASP A 103 1.62 -3.81 4.00
CA ASP A 103 1.68 -3.57 2.55
C ASP A 103 3.13 -3.56 2.04
N LYS A 104 3.66 -4.77 1.84
CA LYS A 104 5.04 -5.01 1.41
C LYS A 104 5.30 -4.47 -0.01
N VAL A 105 4.32 -4.62 -0.91
CA VAL A 105 4.42 -4.15 -2.31
C VAL A 105 4.57 -2.63 -2.36
N ARG A 106 3.81 -1.89 -1.54
CA ARG A 106 3.96 -0.43 -1.47
C ARG A 106 5.35 -0.01 -0.99
N GLN A 107 5.90 -0.71 0.01
CA GLN A 107 7.27 -0.46 0.48
C GLN A 107 8.29 -0.70 -0.63
N GLU A 108 8.18 -1.83 -1.32
CA GLU A 108 9.06 -2.20 -2.43
C GLU A 108 9.04 -1.16 -3.56
N GLN A 109 7.86 -0.67 -3.94
CA GLN A 109 7.71 0.39 -4.94
C GLN A 109 8.42 1.68 -4.51
N GLY A 110 8.22 2.11 -3.26
CA GLY A 110 8.89 3.31 -2.73
C GLY A 110 10.41 3.15 -2.69
N ILE A 111 10.89 1.99 -2.22
CA ILE A 111 12.32 1.66 -2.19
C ILE A 111 12.92 1.66 -3.60
N THR A 112 12.18 1.15 -4.60
CA THR A 112 12.63 1.16 -6.01
C THR A 112 12.86 2.58 -6.51
N HIS A 113 11.93 3.51 -6.24
CA HIS A 113 12.09 4.90 -6.64
C HIS A 113 13.23 5.61 -5.89
N LEU A 114 13.37 5.36 -4.59
CA LEU A 114 14.45 5.93 -3.79
C LEU A 114 15.82 5.45 -4.29
N LYS A 115 15.98 4.15 -4.53
CA LYS A 115 17.21 3.57 -5.06
C LYS A 115 17.57 4.12 -6.44
N ALA A 116 16.58 4.37 -7.29
CA ALA A 116 16.81 4.93 -8.62
C ALA A 116 17.41 6.35 -8.58
N PHE A 117 17.17 7.11 -7.51
CA PHE A 117 17.69 8.47 -7.35
C PHE A 117 18.95 8.52 -6.49
N PHE A 118 18.91 7.95 -5.29
CA PHE A 118 19.99 7.99 -4.30
C PHE A 118 21.02 6.87 -4.48
N TRP A 119 21.17 6.34 -5.71
CA TRP A 119 21.82 5.05 -6.01
C TRP A 119 23.19 4.86 -5.33
N ASN A 120 24.06 5.87 -5.40
CA ASN A 120 25.40 5.87 -4.81
C ASN A 120 25.56 6.89 -3.65
N ALA A 121 24.49 7.56 -3.23
CA ALA A 121 24.57 8.53 -2.16
C ALA A 121 24.87 7.84 -0.83
N LEU A 122 25.73 8.45 0.00
CA LEU A 122 25.88 8.02 1.39
C LEU A 122 24.62 8.40 2.16
N LEU A 123 24.25 7.56 3.12
CA LEU A 123 23.06 7.80 3.91
C LEU A 123 23.16 9.09 4.72
N ARG A 124 24.35 9.39 5.27
CA ARG A 124 24.63 10.60 6.05
C ARG A 124 24.55 11.90 5.23
N ASP A 125 24.75 11.82 3.92
CA ASP A 125 24.73 12.98 3.01
C ASP A 125 23.30 13.34 2.57
N VAL A 126 22.28 12.60 3.02
CA VAL A 126 20.89 12.94 2.73
C VAL A 126 20.45 14.11 3.61
N ASP A 127 20.32 15.27 2.98
CA ASP A 127 19.96 16.53 3.62
C ASP A 127 18.68 17.15 2.99
N ILE A 128 18.38 18.39 3.40
CA ILE A 128 17.23 19.16 2.89
C ILE A 128 17.33 19.38 1.36
N PRO A 129 18.45 19.91 0.81
CA PRO A 129 18.67 19.97 -0.65
C PRO A 129 18.42 18.65 -1.39
N ALA A 130 18.94 17.54 -0.88
CA ALA A 130 18.79 16.23 -1.51
C ALA A 130 17.32 15.76 -1.50
N CYS A 131 16.57 16.04 -0.43
CA CYS A 131 15.13 15.79 -0.35
C CYS A 131 14.34 16.64 -1.39
N ARG A 132 14.70 17.91 -1.56
CA ARG A 132 14.09 18.79 -2.57
C ARG A 132 14.38 18.32 -3.99
N ALA A 133 15.62 17.94 -4.26
CA ALA A 133 16.02 17.39 -5.56
C ALA A 133 15.27 16.09 -5.89
N TYR A 134 15.09 15.20 -4.91
CA TYR A 134 14.27 14.00 -5.07
C TYR A 134 12.80 14.34 -5.38
N ARG A 135 12.23 15.31 -4.64
CA ARG A 135 10.85 15.77 -4.86
C ARG A 135 10.67 16.27 -6.29
N GLU A 136 11.59 17.10 -6.78
CA GLU A 136 11.52 17.64 -8.14
C GLU A 136 11.67 16.54 -9.20
N ALA A 137 12.61 15.60 -9.00
CA ALA A 137 12.78 14.47 -9.90
C ALA A 137 11.54 13.56 -9.96
N ARG A 138 10.80 13.40 -8.85
CA ARG A 138 9.51 12.69 -8.84
C ARG A 138 8.40 13.49 -9.51
N ARG A 139 8.33 14.80 -9.31
CA ARG A 139 7.29 15.69 -9.89
C ARG A 139 7.42 15.81 -11.39
N SER A 140 8.63 16.03 -11.89
CA SER A 140 8.94 16.08 -13.32
C SER A 140 8.73 14.73 -14.02
N GLY A 141 8.74 13.63 -13.28
CA GLY A 141 8.69 12.28 -13.83
C GLY A 141 10.05 11.77 -14.30
N ARG A 142 11.16 12.47 -14.02
CA ARG A 142 12.53 11.96 -14.26
C ARG A 142 12.73 10.59 -13.62
N ILE A 143 12.14 10.37 -12.44
CA ILE A 143 12.13 9.10 -11.72
C ILE A 143 10.68 8.69 -11.39
N GLY A 144 10.39 7.39 -11.40
CA GLY A 144 9.07 6.83 -11.12
C GLY A 144 8.80 5.55 -11.92
N GLY A 145 7.73 4.84 -11.57
CA GLY A 145 7.29 3.66 -12.32
C GLY A 145 6.70 4.02 -13.70
N TYR A 146 6.76 3.09 -14.63
CA TYR A 146 6.15 3.26 -15.95
C TYR A 146 4.62 3.21 -15.88
N SER A 147 3.96 3.98 -16.74
CA SER A 147 2.53 3.83 -16.96
C SER A 147 2.28 2.62 -17.85
N ARG A 148 1.17 1.90 -17.62
CA ARG A 148 0.70 0.86 -18.55
C ARG A 148 0.28 1.42 -19.91
N TYR A 149 0.01 2.73 -19.98
CA TYR A 149 -0.59 3.40 -21.13
C TYR A 149 0.32 4.49 -21.74
N SER A 150 1.56 4.64 -21.24
CA SER A 150 2.47 5.67 -21.73
C SER A 150 3.92 5.25 -21.52
N ALA A 151 4.76 5.56 -22.51
CA ALA A 151 6.21 5.41 -22.41
C ALA A 151 6.83 6.33 -21.36
N GLN A 152 6.11 7.37 -20.91
CA GLN A 152 6.56 8.29 -19.88
C GLN A 152 6.44 7.70 -18.46
N ARG A 153 7.41 8.04 -17.61
CA ARG A 153 7.39 7.69 -16.19
C ARG A 153 6.31 8.49 -15.45
N ARG A 154 5.69 7.86 -14.46
CA ARG A 154 4.62 8.47 -13.66
C ARG A 154 5.17 9.55 -12.72
N ARG A 155 4.63 10.76 -12.87
CA ARG A 155 4.84 11.87 -11.94
C ARG A 155 4.29 11.52 -10.55
N GLY A 156 5.02 11.88 -9.50
CA GLY A 156 4.63 11.68 -8.10
C GLY A 156 3.95 12.92 -7.53
N CYS A 157 2.80 12.74 -6.88
CA CYS A 157 2.20 13.80 -6.06
C CYS A 157 2.90 13.90 -4.69
N ASP A 158 2.75 15.03 -4.00
CA ASP A 158 3.42 15.29 -2.71
C ASP A 158 3.09 14.24 -1.65
N ALA A 159 1.88 13.69 -1.63
CA ALA A 159 1.51 12.60 -0.72
C ALA A 159 2.30 11.31 -1.01
N THR A 160 2.61 11.01 -2.27
CA THR A 160 3.44 9.87 -2.66
C THR A 160 4.89 10.12 -2.30
N ILE A 161 5.43 11.29 -2.64
CA ILE A 161 6.82 11.68 -2.34
C ILE A 161 7.06 11.69 -0.83
N ARG A 162 6.13 12.24 -0.05
CA ARG A 162 6.20 12.22 1.42
C ARG A 162 6.29 10.80 1.95
N ARG A 163 5.47 9.87 1.44
CA ARG A 163 5.52 8.46 1.86
C ARG A 163 6.87 7.83 1.51
N GLU A 164 7.37 8.06 0.30
CA GLU A 164 8.69 7.57 -0.14
C GLU A 164 9.80 8.08 0.80
N LEU A 165 9.86 9.38 1.10
CA LEU A 165 10.85 9.93 2.02
C LEU A 165 10.68 9.43 3.47
N VAL A 166 9.45 9.12 3.91
CA VAL A 166 9.20 8.46 5.20
C VAL A 166 9.80 7.04 5.23
N ILE A 167 9.79 6.31 4.11
CA ILE A 167 10.47 5.00 4.01
C ILE A 167 11.97 5.17 4.17
N LEU A 168 12.57 6.17 3.51
CA LEU A 168 14.01 6.43 3.66
C LEU A 168 14.38 6.80 5.11
N ARG A 169 13.56 7.65 5.75
CA ARG A 169 13.72 7.97 7.18
C ARG A 169 13.60 6.72 8.06
N ALA A 170 12.65 5.84 7.79
CA ALA A 170 12.50 4.59 8.52
C ALA A 170 13.73 3.67 8.34
N ALA A 171 14.30 3.61 7.14
CA ALA A 171 15.53 2.87 6.88
C ALA A 171 16.74 3.45 7.62
N ALA A 172 16.85 4.78 7.72
CA ALA A 172 17.88 5.45 8.50
C ALA A 172 17.74 5.16 10.02
N ASN A 173 16.52 5.29 10.56
CA ASN A 173 16.25 4.93 11.96
C ASN A 173 16.53 3.45 12.25
N HIS A 174 16.26 2.57 11.29
CA HIS A 174 16.58 1.17 11.37
C HIS A 174 18.11 0.94 11.38
N ALA A 175 18.85 1.62 10.51
CA ALA A 175 20.32 1.59 10.52
C ALA A 175 20.90 2.04 11.87
N LEU A 176 20.37 3.13 12.43
CA LEU A 176 20.77 3.64 13.75
C LEU A 176 20.50 2.62 14.86
N ARG A 177 19.29 2.02 14.89
CA ARG A 177 18.92 1.00 15.89
C ARG A 177 19.82 -0.22 15.84
N TRP A 178 20.26 -0.61 14.65
CA TRP A 178 21.19 -1.72 14.42
C TRP A 178 22.66 -1.31 14.55
N LYS A 179 22.95 -0.11 15.05
CA LYS A 179 24.30 0.45 15.24
C LYS A 179 25.14 0.46 13.96
N ARG A 180 24.50 0.59 12.79
CA ARG A 180 25.17 0.69 11.49
C ARG A 180 25.64 2.10 11.16
N ILE A 181 25.05 3.08 11.83
CA ILE A 181 25.40 4.49 11.79
C ILE A 181 25.36 5.01 13.23
N SER A 182 26.12 6.06 13.51
CA SER A 182 26.02 6.80 14.77
C SER A 182 25.00 7.95 14.67
N PRO A 183 24.53 8.51 15.81
CA PRO A 183 23.55 9.60 15.81
C PRO A 183 23.97 10.85 15.01
N ASN A 184 25.27 11.15 14.93
CA ASN A 184 25.84 12.25 14.14
C ASN A 184 25.84 11.98 12.62
N GLU A 185 25.68 10.72 12.20
CA GLU A 185 25.54 10.33 10.79
C GLU A 185 24.06 10.28 10.36
N MET A 186 23.14 10.69 11.24
CA MET A 186 21.72 10.64 10.96
C MET A 186 21.32 11.72 9.93
N PRO A 187 20.71 11.33 8.80
CA PRO A 187 20.30 12.29 7.77
C PRO A 187 19.16 13.21 8.22
N THR A 188 19.09 14.38 7.57
CA THR A 188 18.04 15.37 7.77
C THR A 188 17.02 15.29 6.64
N PHE A 189 15.73 15.18 7.00
CA PHE A 189 14.66 14.96 6.04
C PHE A 189 13.66 16.11 6.00
N GLU A 190 13.57 16.80 4.87
CA GLU A 190 12.44 17.67 4.55
C GLU A 190 11.33 16.86 3.86
N LEU A 191 10.17 16.75 4.51
CA LEU A 191 9.02 16.09 3.92
C LEU A 191 8.10 17.13 3.28
N PRO A 192 7.58 16.91 2.05
CA PRO A 192 6.52 17.75 1.50
C PRO A 192 5.40 17.90 2.51
N SER A 193 4.84 19.11 2.63
CA SER A 193 3.68 19.36 3.49
C SER A 193 2.64 18.28 3.20
N GLY A 194 2.27 17.51 4.23
CA GLY A 194 1.06 16.69 4.12
C GLY A 194 -0.06 17.65 3.74
N ALA A 195 -0.94 17.27 2.81
CA ALA A 195 -2.08 18.10 2.46
C ALA A 195 -2.89 18.39 3.74
N LYS A 196 -2.61 19.53 4.39
CA LYS A 196 -3.40 20.13 5.47
C LYS A 196 -4.61 20.85 4.90
N ARG A 197 -4.97 20.56 3.65
CA ARG A 197 -6.24 21.00 3.13
C ARG A 197 -7.27 20.16 3.87
N HIS A 198 -7.98 20.80 4.81
CA HIS A 198 -9.39 20.54 5.04
C HIS A 198 -10.12 20.78 3.72
N VAL A 199 -9.80 20.00 2.68
CA VAL A 199 -10.73 19.83 1.56
C VAL A 199 -11.83 19.03 2.22
N GLU A 200 -12.95 19.69 2.46
CA GLU A 200 -14.20 19.03 2.78
C GLU A 200 -14.31 17.83 1.83
N GLN A 201 -14.26 16.64 2.42
CA GLN A 201 -14.19 15.43 1.62
C GLN A 201 -15.54 15.30 0.92
N ALA A 202 -15.56 15.57 -0.37
CA ALA A 202 -16.79 15.54 -1.14
C ALA A 202 -17.52 14.21 -0.93
N PHE A 203 -18.84 14.30 -0.82
CA PHE A 203 -19.75 13.19 -0.61
C PHE A 203 -20.93 13.32 -1.57
N PHE A 204 -21.53 12.19 -1.92
CA PHE A 204 -22.76 12.17 -2.70
C PHE A 204 -23.94 12.63 -1.87
N THR A 205 -24.79 13.49 -2.42
CA THR A 205 -26.11 13.80 -1.86
C THR A 205 -27.03 12.58 -1.92
N MET A 206 -28.14 12.60 -1.18
CA MET A 206 -29.17 11.56 -1.25
C MET A 206 -29.71 11.36 -2.67
N TYR A 207 -29.93 12.46 -3.40
CA TYR A 207 -30.32 12.43 -4.82
C TYR A 207 -29.28 11.72 -5.67
N GLN A 208 -28.00 12.09 -5.56
CA GLN A 208 -26.93 11.46 -6.32
C GLN A 208 -26.81 9.96 -6.02
N VAL A 209 -26.93 9.54 -4.76
CA VAL A 209 -26.93 8.11 -4.40
C VAL A 209 -28.10 7.38 -5.08
N ALA A 210 -29.30 7.94 -5.03
CA ALA A 210 -30.48 7.35 -5.67
C ALA A 210 -30.31 7.24 -7.20
N THR A 211 -29.85 8.32 -7.85
CA THR A 211 -29.58 8.34 -9.29
C THR A 211 -28.50 7.33 -9.68
N LEU A 212 -27.42 7.19 -8.91
CA LEU A 212 -26.38 6.19 -9.18
C LEU A 212 -26.88 4.75 -9.08
N ILE A 213 -27.85 4.47 -8.21
CA ILE A 213 -28.49 3.16 -8.10
C ILE A 213 -29.41 2.92 -9.30
N PHE A 214 -30.19 3.93 -9.69
CA PHE A 214 -31.16 3.84 -10.78
C PHE A 214 -30.48 3.70 -12.16
N GLU A 215 -29.46 4.52 -12.43
CA GLU A 215 -28.74 4.60 -13.72
C GLU A 215 -27.63 3.56 -13.87
N ALA A 216 -27.46 2.67 -12.89
CA ALA A 216 -26.44 1.62 -12.98
C ALA A 216 -26.75 0.65 -14.13
N SER A 217 -25.83 0.56 -15.09
CA SER A 217 -25.97 -0.25 -16.31
C SER A 217 -26.09 -1.76 -16.10
N ASP A 218 -25.75 -2.25 -14.91
CA ASP A 218 -25.72 -3.66 -14.60
C ASP A 218 -26.01 -3.94 -13.12
N SER A 219 -26.47 -5.16 -12.82
CA SER A 219 -26.83 -5.56 -11.46
C SER A 219 -25.65 -5.53 -10.49
N PHE A 220 -24.42 -5.76 -10.96
CA PHE A 220 -23.24 -5.71 -10.09
C PHE A 220 -22.95 -4.29 -9.63
N THR A 221 -22.92 -3.31 -10.54
CA THR A 221 -22.68 -1.89 -10.21
C THR A 221 -23.78 -1.35 -9.30
N ARG A 222 -25.05 -1.68 -9.59
CA ARG A 222 -26.20 -1.28 -8.77
C ARG A 222 -26.09 -1.81 -7.35
N ASP A 223 -25.88 -3.11 -7.19
CA ASP A 223 -25.86 -3.77 -5.89
C ASP A 223 -24.64 -3.37 -5.07
N MET A 224 -23.47 -3.23 -5.71
CA MET A 224 -22.27 -2.72 -5.06
C MET A 224 -22.47 -1.29 -4.57
N THR A 225 -23.11 -0.44 -5.35
CA THR A 225 -23.44 0.95 -4.97
C THR A 225 -24.34 0.96 -3.73
N LEU A 226 -25.42 0.18 -3.77
CA LEU A 226 -26.38 0.07 -2.68
C LEU A 226 -25.73 -0.46 -1.38
N LEU A 227 -24.99 -1.57 -1.46
CA LEU A 227 -24.32 -2.16 -0.29
C LEU A 227 -23.17 -1.28 0.23
N CYS A 228 -22.38 -0.63 -0.63
CA CYS A 228 -21.34 0.30 -0.18
C CYS A 228 -21.92 1.48 0.61
N TYR A 229 -23.09 1.99 0.18
CA TYR A 229 -23.77 3.06 0.88
C TYR A 229 -24.36 2.60 2.21
N TYR A 230 -25.23 1.59 2.22
CA TYR A 230 -25.95 1.20 3.43
C TYR A 230 -25.04 0.58 4.50
N LEU A 231 -24.05 -0.21 4.11
CA LEU A 231 -23.12 -0.83 5.07
C LEU A 231 -22.08 0.16 5.60
N GLY A 232 -21.89 1.31 4.94
CA GLY A 232 -20.86 2.29 5.32
C GLY A 232 -19.44 1.71 5.34
N ALA A 233 -19.21 0.58 4.66
CA ALA A 233 -17.98 -0.19 4.76
C ALA A 233 -16.94 0.25 3.73
N ARG A 234 -15.67 -0.15 3.93
CA ARG A 234 -14.64 0.04 2.90
C ARG A 234 -14.96 -0.86 1.71
N TYR A 235 -14.81 -0.38 0.48
CA TYR A 235 -15.12 -1.13 -0.76
C TYR A 235 -14.74 -2.61 -0.72
N LYS A 236 -13.47 -2.93 -0.37
CA LYS A 236 -13.01 -4.33 -0.33
C LYS A 236 -13.75 -5.19 0.69
N ALA A 237 -14.19 -4.62 1.81
CA ALA A 237 -14.96 -5.35 2.81
C ALA A 237 -16.35 -5.74 2.29
N VAL A 238 -16.93 -4.96 1.37
CA VAL A 238 -18.20 -5.29 0.70
C VAL A 238 -17.97 -6.25 -0.46
N PHE A 239 -16.97 -5.95 -1.30
CA PHE A 239 -16.67 -6.73 -2.50
C PHE A 239 -16.20 -8.16 -2.18
N ASP A 240 -15.45 -8.34 -1.09
CA ASP A 240 -14.95 -9.65 -0.66
C ASP A 240 -15.88 -10.36 0.35
N LEU A 241 -17.16 -9.94 0.47
CA LEU A 241 -18.13 -10.60 1.36
C LEU A 241 -18.35 -12.07 0.98
N LEU A 242 -18.32 -12.91 1.99
CA LEU A 242 -18.63 -14.33 1.92
C LEU A 242 -20.03 -14.61 2.46
N GLU A 243 -20.65 -15.70 2.00
CA GLU A 243 -21.94 -16.17 2.50
C GLU A 243 -21.91 -16.45 4.01
N SER A 244 -20.78 -16.95 4.52
CA SER A 244 -20.58 -17.24 5.95
C SER A 244 -20.57 -16.00 6.84
N GLN A 245 -20.51 -14.81 6.26
CA GLN A 245 -20.56 -13.52 6.97
C GLN A 245 -21.97 -12.95 7.05
N VAL A 246 -22.98 -13.58 6.43
CA VAL A 246 -24.36 -13.10 6.37
C VAL A 246 -25.24 -13.96 7.27
N HIS A 247 -25.83 -13.34 8.29
CA HIS A 247 -26.65 -14.02 9.29
C HIS A 247 -28.11 -13.57 9.16
N LEU A 248 -28.89 -14.35 8.41
CA LEU A 248 -30.32 -14.09 8.14
C LEU A 248 -31.27 -14.69 9.19
N ASP A 249 -30.79 -15.67 9.95
CA ASP A 249 -31.50 -16.50 10.93
C ASP A 249 -31.66 -15.85 12.30
N ARG A 250 -31.24 -14.60 12.46
CA ARG A 250 -31.18 -13.89 13.75
C ARG A 250 -32.36 -12.95 13.92
N ASN A 251 -32.78 -12.69 15.17
CA ASN A 251 -33.81 -11.70 15.50
C ASN A 251 -33.56 -10.34 14.84
N VAL A 252 -32.29 -9.94 14.74
CA VAL A 252 -31.83 -8.84 13.91
C VAL A 252 -30.83 -9.39 12.90
N PRO A 253 -31.21 -9.57 11.63
CA PRO A 253 -30.29 -10.02 10.59
C PRO A 253 -29.13 -9.05 10.42
N PHE A 254 -27.90 -9.56 10.28
CA PHE A 254 -26.70 -8.72 10.16
C PHE A 254 -25.64 -9.33 9.24
N ILE A 255 -24.70 -8.49 8.81
CA ILE A 255 -23.50 -8.87 8.08
C ILE A 255 -22.28 -8.60 8.97
N GLU A 256 -21.44 -9.60 9.19
CA GLU A 256 -20.17 -9.45 9.89
C GLU A 256 -19.07 -9.08 8.89
N LEU A 257 -18.63 -7.82 8.87
CA LEU A 257 -17.68 -7.34 7.86
C LEU A 257 -16.24 -7.87 8.05
N SER A 258 -15.91 -8.38 9.24
CA SER A 258 -14.67 -9.12 9.50
C SER A 258 -14.73 -10.52 8.88
N LYS A 259 -13.63 -10.95 8.26
CA LYS A 259 -13.56 -12.34 7.77
C LYS A 259 -13.43 -13.30 8.95
N PRO A 260 -13.94 -14.54 8.82
CA PRO A 260 -13.70 -15.58 9.81
C PRO A 260 -12.20 -15.75 10.10
N GLY A 261 -11.81 -15.68 11.38
CA GLY A 261 -10.42 -15.79 11.82
C GLY A 261 -9.54 -14.56 11.53
N GLU A 262 -10.09 -13.44 11.05
CA GLU A 262 -9.32 -12.22 10.82
C GLU A 262 -8.89 -11.59 12.16
N LEU A 263 -7.58 -11.33 12.30
CA LEU A 263 -7.06 -10.64 13.48
C LEU A 263 -7.61 -9.22 13.59
N ALA A 264 -7.96 -8.82 14.81
CA ALA A 264 -8.40 -7.47 15.09
C ALA A 264 -7.28 -6.46 14.74
N THR A 265 -7.66 -5.40 14.03
CA THR A 265 -6.74 -4.29 13.68
C THR A 265 -7.36 -2.96 14.05
N LYS A 266 -6.54 -1.88 14.04
CA LYS A 266 -7.04 -0.50 14.17
C LYS A 266 -8.12 -0.14 13.12
N LYS A 267 -8.15 -0.84 11.97
CA LYS A 267 -9.21 -0.68 10.96
C LYS A 267 -10.33 -1.67 11.24
N ILE A 268 -11.16 -1.33 12.21
CA ILE A 268 -12.28 -2.17 12.64
C ILE A 268 -13.24 -2.41 11.47
N LYS A 269 -13.81 -3.62 11.43
CA LYS A 269 -14.86 -4.04 10.51
C LYS A 269 -16.02 -4.58 11.36
N PRO A 270 -17.10 -3.81 11.55
CA PRO A 270 -18.14 -4.12 12.51
C PRO A 270 -19.16 -5.13 11.98
N LYS A 271 -20.05 -5.57 12.88
CA LYS A 271 -21.32 -6.22 12.53
C LYS A 271 -22.34 -5.14 12.18
N VAL A 272 -22.96 -5.24 11.01
CA VAL A 272 -23.88 -4.24 10.48
C VAL A 272 -25.26 -4.85 10.24
N PRO A 273 -26.35 -4.26 10.75
CA PRO A 273 -27.70 -4.75 10.47
C PRO A 273 -28.02 -4.77 8.97
N ILE A 274 -28.78 -5.77 8.53
CA ILE A 274 -29.32 -5.81 7.17
C ILE A 274 -30.56 -4.91 7.14
N PHE A 275 -30.34 -3.67 6.71
CA PHE A 275 -31.39 -2.68 6.57
C PHE A 275 -32.46 -3.12 5.55
N PRO A 276 -33.74 -2.74 5.75
CA PRO A 276 -34.83 -3.09 4.83
C PRO A 276 -34.49 -2.86 3.35
N GLN A 277 -33.82 -1.74 3.06
CA GLN A 277 -33.47 -1.31 1.70
C GLN A 277 -32.44 -2.20 1.01
N ILE A 278 -31.72 -3.05 1.75
CA ILE A 278 -30.73 -3.98 1.19
C ILE A 278 -31.12 -5.45 1.33
N ARG A 279 -32.24 -5.77 1.98
CA ARG A 279 -32.67 -7.16 2.23
C ARG A 279 -32.78 -7.98 0.95
N GLU A 280 -33.49 -7.46 -0.04
CA GLU A 280 -33.70 -8.15 -1.31
C GLU A 280 -32.39 -8.39 -2.07
N VAL A 281 -31.51 -7.38 -2.11
CA VAL A 281 -30.20 -7.49 -2.76
C VAL A 281 -29.32 -8.51 -2.05
N VAL A 282 -29.28 -8.49 -0.72
CA VAL A 282 -28.54 -9.48 0.07
C VAL A 282 -29.09 -10.88 -0.16
N ALA A 283 -30.40 -11.09 -0.08
CA ALA A 283 -31.03 -12.38 -0.31
C ALA A 283 -30.73 -12.92 -1.72
N ARG A 284 -30.88 -12.09 -2.77
CA ARG A 284 -30.56 -12.48 -4.15
C ARG A 284 -29.08 -12.84 -4.31
N ARG A 285 -28.17 -12.07 -3.72
CA ARG A 285 -26.72 -12.32 -3.79
C ARG A 285 -26.30 -13.57 -3.01
N MET A 286 -26.97 -13.85 -1.89
CA MET A 286 -26.81 -15.09 -1.12
C MET A 286 -27.24 -16.31 -1.92
N ALA A 287 -28.40 -16.26 -2.60
CA ALA A 287 -28.86 -17.35 -3.45
C ALA A 287 -27.88 -17.66 -4.60
N ALA A 288 -27.16 -16.64 -5.10
CA ALA A 288 -26.14 -16.80 -6.12
C ALA A 288 -24.74 -17.15 -5.55
N ALA A 289 -24.53 -17.11 -4.23
CA ALA A 289 -23.19 -17.23 -3.64
C ALA A 289 -22.59 -18.62 -3.82
N GLN A 290 -23.41 -19.68 -3.78
CA GLN A 290 -22.97 -21.07 -3.98
C GLN A 290 -22.31 -21.27 -5.35
N ALA A 291 -22.92 -20.75 -6.42
CA ALA A 291 -22.34 -20.78 -7.76
C ALA A 291 -21.07 -19.91 -7.89
N ASN A 292 -20.82 -19.02 -6.93
CA ASN A 292 -19.71 -18.09 -6.87
C ASN A 292 -18.62 -18.51 -5.85
N GLY A 293 -18.59 -19.77 -5.45
CA GLY A 293 -17.63 -20.29 -4.46
C GLY A 293 -17.78 -19.62 -3.09
N GLY A 294 -19.01 -19.35 -2.68
CA GLY A 294 -19.37 -18.72 -1.41
C GLY A 294 -19.18 -17.20 -1.39
N ARG A 295 -18.86 -16.54 -2.52
CA ARG A 295 -18.67 -15.08 -2.59
C ARG A 295 -19.94 -14.39 -3.10
N LEU A 296 -20.42 -13.37 -2.39
CA LEU A 296 -21.65 -12.65 -2.79
C LEU A 296 -21.53 -11.98 -4.18
N PHE A 297 -20.33 -11.51 -4.54
CA PHE A 297 -20.09 -10.79 -5.78
C PHE A 297 -19.29 -11.57 -6.85
N GLY A 298 -19.02 -12.85 -6.61
CA GLY A 298 -18.33 -13.71 -7.59
C GLY A 298 -16.99 -13.14 -8.07
N GLU A 299 -16.76 -13.17 -9.38
CA GLU A 299 -15.50 -12.77 -10.00
C GLU A 299 -15.12 -11.28 -9.79
N LYS A 300 -13.82 -11.00 -9.91
CA LYS A 300 -13.30 -9.63 -9.81
C LYS A 300 -13.73 -8.77 -10.99
N ARG A 301 -14.62 -7.82 -10.72
CA ARG A 301 -15.00 -6.74 -11.63
C ARG A 301 -14.42 -5.41 -11.16
N ASP A 302 -14.13 -4.53 -12.11
CA ASP A 302 -13.58 -3.20 -11.82
C ASP A 302 -14.70 -2.20 -11.52
N PHE A 303 -15.22 -2.24 -10.29
CA PHE A 303 -16.23 -1.30 -9.82
C PHE A 303 -15.74 0.16 -9.83
N TYR A 304 -14.43 0.40 -9.68
CA TYR A 304 -13.89 1.76 -9.75
C TYR A 304 -14.06 2.34 -11.15
N ALA A 305 -13.73 1.56 -12.18
CA ALA A 305 -13.92 1.98 -13.56
C ALA A 305 -15.40 2.18 -13.90
N ALA A 306 -16.26 1.25 -13.48
CA ALA A 306 -17.71 1.34 -13.71
C ALA A 306 -18.32 2.58 -13.05
N LEU A 307 -18.06 2.79 -11.76
CA LEU A 307 -18.54 3.96 -11.02
C LEU A 307 -18.00 5.26 -11.61
N LYS A 308 -16.71 5.30 -11.99
CA LYS A 308 -16.12 6.49 -12.61
C LYS A 308 -16.78 6.84 -13.93
N LYS A 309 -17.05 5.84 -14.77
CA LYS A 309 -17.75 6.02 -16.05
C LYS A 309 -19.16 6.56 -15.81
N LEU A 310 -19.90 5.96 -14.88
CA LEU A 310 -21.26 6.38 -14.52
C LEU A 310 -21.29 7.81 -13.98
N CYS A 311 -20.45 8.13 -13.01
CA CYS A 311 -20.35 9.49 -12.47
C CYS A 311 -19.96 10.51 -13.56
N GLY A 312 -19.05 10.14 -14.47
CA GLY A 312 -18.65 10.99 -15.59
C GLY A 312 -19.80 11.29 -16.56
N HIS A 313 -20.66 10.30 -16.84
CA HIS A 313 -21.86 10.50 -17.65
C HIS A 313 -22.88 11.41 -16.96
N LEU A 314 -23.03 11.28 -15.64
CA LEU A 314 -24.00 12.06 -14.85
C LEU A 314 -23.46 13.42 -14.37
N GLY A 315 -22.20 13.75 -14.65
CA GLY A 315 -21.55 14.97 -14.13
C GLY A 315 -21.35 14.97 -12.61
N PHE A 316 -21.31 13.80 -11.97
CA PHE A 316 -21.21 13.69 -10.51
C PHE A 316 -19.74 13.63 -10.03
N SER A 317 -19.51 14.24 -8.87
CA SER A 317 -18.26 14.17 -8.12
C SER A 317 -18.59 14.01 -6.63
N PRO A 318 -17.82 13.22 -5.87
CA PRO A 318 -16.62 12.46 -6.25
C PRO A 318 -16.95 11.16 -7.01
N SER A 319 -15.98 10.57 -7.72
CA SER A 319 -16.22 9.35 -8.54
C SER A 319 -15.54 8.09 -7.98
N ASN A 320 -15.54 7.90 -6.64
CA ASN A 320 -14.83 6.78 -6.01
C ASN A 320 -15.68 6.05 -4.95
N PRO A 321 -15.52 4.73 -4.76
CA PRO A 321 -16.34 3.95 -3.83
C PRO A 321 -16.25 4.38 -2.35
N HIS A 322 -15.14 5.00 -1.93
CA HIS A 322 -15.02 5.47 -0.55
C HIS A 322 -15.96 6.65 -0.24
N ALA A 323 -16.44 7.36 -1.27
CA ALA A 323 -17.42 8.42 -1.11
C ALA A 323 -18.75 7.90 -0.55
N PHE A 324 -19.17 6.67 -0.84
CA PHE A 324 -20.39 6.10 -0.27
C PHE A 324 -20.33 5.97 1.26
N ARG A 325 -19.18 5.54 1.79
CA ARG A 325 -18.94 5.53 3.24
C ARG A 325 -19.00 6.94 3.82
N HIS A 326 -18.40 7.92 3.14
CA HIS A 326 -18.45 9.31 3.57
C HIS A 326 -19.89 9.83 3.60
N SER A 327 -20.61 9.70 2.48
CA SER A 327 -22.04 10.04 2.36
C SER A 327 -22.87 9.41 3.44
N ARG A 328 -22.70 8.11 3.72
CA ARG A 328 -23.49 7.43 4.75
C ARG A 328 -23.27 8.04 6.13
N ALA A 329 -22.03 8.34 6.50
CA ALA A 329 -21.73 8.99 7.78
C ALA A 329 -22.35 10.39 7.85
N THR A 330 -22.13 11.21 6.83
CA THR A 330 -22.66 12.57 6.75
C THR A 330 -24.19 12.59 6.81
N HIS A 331 -24.87 11.76 6.01
CA HIS A 331 -26.33 11.70 6.00
C HIS A 331 -26.92 11.23 7.34
N LEU A 332 -26.27 10.28 8.03
CA LEU A 332 -26.72 9.85 9.35
C LEU A 332 -26.55 10.96 10.40
N LEU A 333 -25.44 11.68 10.39
CA LEU A 333 -25.22 12.81 11.30
C LEU A 333 -26.17 13.97 11.01
N MET A 334 -26.40 14.30 9.74
CA MET A 334 -27.41 15.30 9.32
C MET A 334 -28.81 14.92 9.80
N ALA A 335 -29.13 13.62 9.87
CA ALA A 335 -30.39 13.11 10.39
C ALA A 335 -30.44 13.01 11.93
N GLY A 336 -29.46 13.58 12.65
CA GLY A 336 -29.43 13.58 14.11
C GLY A 336 -29.06 12.23 14.73
N VAL A 337 -28.51 11.28 13.96
CA VAL A 337 -28.04 10.01 14.53
C VAL A 337 -26.78 10.24 15.34
N SER A 338 -26.77 9.79 16.59
CA SER A 338 -25.65 10.04 17.50
C SER A 338 -24.29 9.55 16.95
N PRO A 339 -23.18 10.30 17.18
CA PRO A 339 -21.84 9.92 16.72
C PRO A 339 -21.41 8.51 17.14
N TYR A 340 -21.87 8.04 18.31
CA TYR A 340 -21.65 6.67 18.78
C TYR A 340 -22.21 5.60 17.82
N LYS A 341 -23.47 5.75 17.38
CA LYS A 341 -24.10 4.81 16.44
C LYS A 341 -23.41 4.86 15.07
N VAL A 342 -23.04 6.05 14.60
CA VAL A 342 -22.31 6.23 13.33
C VAL A 342 -20.92 5.58 13.41
N ALA A 343 -20.19 5.78 14.51
CA ALA A 343 -18.89 5.16 14.75
C ALA A 343 -18.98 3.63 14.77
N GLY A 344 -20.00 3.08 15.45
CA GLY A 344 -20.30 1.64 15.47
C GLY A 344 -20.59 1.07 14.08
N LEU A 345 -21.41 1.75 13.27
CA LEU A 345 -21.70 1.35 11.89
C LEU A 345 -20.45 1.37 11.01
N LEU A 346 -19.62 2.41 11.14
CA LEU A 346 -18.44 2.58 10.31
C LEU A 346 -17.25 1.72 10.79
N GLY A 347 -17.22 1.27 12.04
CA GLY A 347 -16.01 0.69 12.62
C GLY A 347 -14.90 1.74 12.72
N ASP A 348 -15.24 2.91 13.24
CA ASP A 348 -14.33 4.01 13.56
C ASP A 348 -14.50 4.43 15.02
N THR A 349 -13.66 5.32 15.51
CA THR A 349 -13.81 5.91 16.86
C THR A 349 -14.72 7.12 16.82
N VAL A 350 -15.43 7.40 17.92
CA VAL A 350 -16.26 8.62 18.05
C VAL A 350 -15.45 9.88 17.77
N SER A 351 -14.23 9.97 18.34
CA SER A 351 -13.30 11.06 18.05
C SER A 351 -12.95 11.20 16.56
N THR A 352 -12.83 10.09 15.82
CA THR A 352 -12.68 10.16 14.36
C THR A 352 -13.93 10.73 13.70
N ILE A 353 -15.12 10.29 14.14
CA ILE A 353 -16.38 10.73 13.57
C ILE A 353 -16.60 12.23 13.78
N GLU A 354 -16.47 12.71 15.01
CA GLU A 354 -16.62 14.13 15.36
C GLU A 354 -15.62 15.00 14.59
N ARG A 355 -14.34 14.60 14.57
CA ARG A 355 -13.29 15.37 13.88
C ARG A 355 -13.48 15.43 12.36
N VAL A 356 -14.04 14.38 11.74
CA VAL A 356 -14.13 14.28 10.28
C VAL A 356 -15.49 14.75 9.75
N TYR A 357 -16.57 14.44 10.46
CA TYR A 357 -17.95 14.61 9.99
C TYR A 357 -18.82 15.44 10.94
N GLY A 358 -18.35 15.74 12.16
CA GLY A 358 -19.14 16.36 13.21
C GLY A 358 -19.84 17.65 12.78
N HIS A 359 -19.17 18.45 11.94
CA HIS A 359 -19.69 19.70 11.37
C HIS A 359 -20.98 19.59 10.53
N HIS A 360 -21.43 18.38 10.19
CA HIS A 360 -22.71 18.14 9.52
C HIS A 360 -23.85 17.76 10.48
N SER A 361 -23.55 17.56 11.76
CA SER A 361 -24.56 17.25 12.77
C SER A 361 -25.33 18.53 13.14
N PRO A 362 -26.66 18.45 13.33
CA PRO A 362 -27.43 19.56 13.91
C PRO A 362 -26.84 20.07 15.23
N ASP A 363 -26.33 19.14 16.06
CA ASP A 363 -25.78 19.42 17.39
C ASP A 363 -24.41 20.13 17.35
N PHE A 364 -23.80 20.29 16.17
CA PHE A 364 -22.49 20.93 16.03
C PHE A 364 -22.57 22.45 16.12
N PHE A 365 -23.70 23.04 15.73
CA PHE A 365 -23.88 24.48 15.78
C PHE A 365 -24.29 24.86 17.22
N PRO A 366 -23.50 25.72 17.91
CA PRO A 366 -23.94 26.25 19.20
C PRO A 366 -25.19 27.10 18.96
N GLY A 367 -26.34 26.60 19.41
CA GLY A 367 -27.62 27.27 19.22
C GLY A 367 -28.69 26.71 20.15
N GLU A 368 -28.60 27.04 21.44
CA GLU A 368 -29.68 26.86 22.40
C GLU A 368 -30.65 28.06 22.47
N ASP A 369 -30.52 29.07 21.60
CA ASP A 369 -31.46 30.22 21.55
C ASP A 369 -31.99 30.52 20.13
N TYR A 370 -32.41 29.49 19.38
CA TYR A 370 -33.24 29.71 18.18
C TYR A 370 -34.63 29.15 18.44
N GLU A 371 -35.52 29.99 19.00
CA GLU A 371 -36.96 29.71 18.92
C GLU A 371 -37.31 29.55 17.44
N PRO A 372 -37.82 28.39 16.99
CA PRO A 372 -38.37 28.31 15.65
C PRO A 372 -39.52 29.31 15.60
N ALA A 373 -39.38 30.35 14.79
CA ALA A 373 -40.47 31.29 14.52
C ALA A 373 -41.72 30.47 14.24
N ARG A 374 -42.67 30.53 15.18
CA ARG A 374 -43.97 29.88 15.01
C ARG A 374 -44.59 30.51 13.78
N PHE A 375 -44.62 29.80 12.66
CA PHE A 375 -45.42 30.21 11.53
C PHE A 375 -46.85 30.39 12.04
N PRO A 376 -47.47 31.58 11.90
CA PRO A 376 -48.84 31.76 12.29
C PRO A 376 -49.68 30.78 11.48
N LYS A 377 -50.46 29.95 12.20
CA LYS A 377 -51.51 29.16 11.58
C LYS A 377 -52.57 30.14 11.10
N ASN A 378 -52.64 30.35 9.78
CA ASN A 378 -53.84 30.85 9.11
C ASN A 378 -54.51 29.69 8.39
#